data_AF-C4A0N6-F1
#
_entry.id   AF-C4A0N6-F1
#
_cell.length_a   1.000
_cell.length_b   1.000
_cell.length_c   1.000
_cell.angle_alpha   90.00
_cell.angle_beta   90.00
_cell.angle_gamma   90.00
#
_symmetry.space_group_name_H-M   'P 1'
#
loop_
_entity.id
_entity.type
_entity.pdbx_description
1 polymer ?
#
loop_
_entity_poly.entity_id
_entity_poly.type
_entity_poly.pdbx_seq_one_letter_code
_entity_poly.pdbx_strand_id
1 'polypeptide(L)'
;MGKVKKFMSSPLSRKKLSPGAKLFGAPLEAVPRVTDLSIPSIVKKVVDFITMHGIGHEGIFRVNGNTKVVEKMKTSFDKTGDANLEEFGDVFSVASLLKMYLRELPDAVIPESLHSQFVAVQEGMEHIRKDIVCKIQI
;
A
#
# COMPACT_ATOMS: atom_id res chain seq x y z
N MET A 1 46.56 12.61 -1.34
CA MET A 1 45.38 12.15 -0.57
C MET A 1 44.16 12.50 -1.40
N GLY A 2 43.36 11.61 -1.99
CA GLY A 2 42.92 10.30 -1.55
C GLY A 2 41.40 10.28 -1.71
N LYS A 3 40.95 9.94 -2.92
CA LYS A 3 39.59 9.84 -3.46
C LYS A 3 38.62 9.11 -2.51
N VAL A 4 37.38 9.57 -2.32
CA VAL A 4 36.11 8.77 -2.27
C VAL A 4 34.91 9.68 -1.91
N LYS A 5 33.65 9.44 -2.30
CA LYS A 5 32.99 8.70 -3.38
C LYS A 5 31.58 9.32 -3.43
N LYS A 6 31.22 9.90 -4.57
CA LYS A 6 29.90 10.45 -4.87
C LYS A 6 28.90 9.29 -4.84
N PHE A 7 28.05 9.22 -3.82
CA PHE A 7 27.01 8.19 -3.74
C PHE A 7 25.88 8.61 -4.69
N MET A 8 25.70 7.81 -5.74
CA MET A 8 24.73 8.02 -6.79
C MET A 8 23.36 7.58 -6.28
N SER A 9 22.48 8.53 -5.94
CA SER A 9 21.05 8.26 -6.00
C SER A 9 20.64 8.36 -7.47
N SER A 10 20.45 7.19 -8.07
CA SER A 10 20.05 7.01 -9.47
C SER A 10 18.89 7.93 -9.86
N PRO A 11 18.94 8.61 -11.03
CA PRO A 11 17.82 9.37 -11.55
C PRO A 11 16.82 8.40 -12.19
N LEU A 12 15.99 7.74 -11.37
CA LEU A 12 14.74 7.20 -11.88
C LEU A 12 13.93 8.39 -12.38
N SER A 13 13.65 8.40 -13.68
CA SER A 13 12.97 9.46 -14.42
C SER A 13 11.67 9.85 -13.70
N ARG A 14 11.79 10.86 -12.82
CA ARG A 14 10.70 11.34 -11.97
C ARG A 14 9.85 12.24 -12.85
N LYS A 15 8.81 11.69 -13.48
CA LYS A 15 7.75 12.49 -14.08
C LYS A 15 7.21 13.37 -12.96
N LYS A 16 7.64 14.63 -12.93
CA LYS A 16 7.24 15.63 -11.94
C LYS A 16 5.72 15.71 -12.02
N LEU A 17 5.03 15.30 -10.94
CA LEU A 17 3.59 15.49 -10.84
C LEU A 17 3.30 16.98 -11.09
N SER A 18 2.29 17.24 -11.93
CA SER A 18 1.86 18.61 -12.20
C SER A 18 1.49 19.30 -10.89
N PRO A 19 1.73 20.62 -10.74
CA PRO A 19 1.33 21.34 -9.53
C PRO A 19 -0.18 21.15 -9.31
N GLY A 20 -0.57 20.38 -8.30
CA GLY A 20 -1.96 20.05 -7.98
C GLY A 20 -2.40 18.59 -8.23
N ALA A 21 -1.54 17.72 -8.78
CA ALA A 21 -1.87 16.30 -8.90
C ALA A 21 -1.71 15.59 -7.56
N LYS A 22 -2.85 15.35 -6.88
CA LYS A 22 -2.90 14.59 -5.63
C LYS A 22 -2.61 13.12 -5.88
N LEU A 23 -1.85 12.47 -5.00
CA LEU A 23 -1.63 11.02 -5.06
C LEU A 23 -2.72 10.25 -4.33
N PHE A 24 -3.20 10.80 -3.22
CA PHE A 24 -4.31 10.25 -2.45
C PHE A 24 -5.63 10.80 -3.00
N GLY A 25 -6.67 9.99 -3.09
CA GLY A 25 -7.93 10.43 -3.70
C GLY A 25 -7.96 10.40 -5.23
N ALA A 26 -6.82 10.11 -5.88
CA ALA A 26 -6.75 10.01 -7.33
C ALA A 26 -7.09 8.60 -7.82
N PRO A 27 -7.71 8.46 -9.00
CA PRO A 27 -7.93 7.16 -9.61
C PRO A 27 -6.58 6.49 -9.89
N LEU A 28 -6.52 5.16 -9.75
CA LEU A 28 -5.31 4.35 -9.95
C LEU A 28 -4.66 4.58 -11.33
N GLU A 29 -5.44 4.99 -12.33
CA GLU A 29 -4.98 5.32 -13.69
C GLU A 29 -4.16 6.61 -13.75
N ALA A 30 -4.46 7.58 -12.88
CA ALA A 30 -3.77 8.87 -12.83
C ALA A 30 -2.48 8.84 -12.00
N VAL A 31 -2.24 7.77 -11.23
CA VAL A 31 -1.09 7.65 -10.34
C VAL A 31 0.12 7.07 -11.09
N PRO A 32 1.35 7.60 -10.88
CA PRO A 32 2.56 7.03 -11.47
C PRO A 32 2.73 5.55 -11.10
N ARG A 33 2.95 4.71 -12.12
CA ARG A 33 3.14 3.27 -11.99
C ARG A 33 4.59 2.88 -12.16
N VAL A 34 4.96 1.78 -11.51
CA VAL A 34 6.20 1.06 -11.82
C VAL A 34 6.00 0.38 -13.18
N THR A 35 6.90 0.68 -14.12
CA THR A 35 6.83 0.28 -15.54
C THR A 35 6.60 -1.21 -15.76
N ASP A 36 7.08 -2.04 -14.83
CA ASP A 36 7.11 -3.50 -15.00
C ASP A 36 5.94 -4.22 -14.32
N LEU A 37 5.18 -3.55 -13.43
CA LEU A 37 4.20 -4.21 -12.57
C LEU A 37 2.79 -3.61 -12.62
N SER A 38 2.57 -2.49 -13.31
CA SER A 38 1.28 -1.77 -13.32
C SER A 38 0.78 -1.37 -11.91
N ILE A 39 1.66 -1.42 -10.91
CA ILE A 39 1.37 -1.07 -9.51
C ILE A 39 1.76 0.41 -9.27
N PRO A 40 0.96 1.18 -8.53
CA PRO A 40 1.32 2.53 -8.12
C PRO A 40 2.65 2.57 -7.35
N SER A 41 3.54 3.51 -7.69
CA SER A 41 4.86 3.62 -7.05
C SER A 41 4.79 3.82 -5.53
N ILE A 42 3.76 4.50 -5.04
CA ILE A 42 3.49 4.66 -3.60
C ILE A 42 3.24 3.31 -2.92
N VAL A 43 2.41 2.45 -3.52
CA VAL A 43 2.08 1.13 -2.97
C VAL A 43 3.33 0.27 -2.91
N LYS A 44 4.11 0.23 -4.00
CA LYS A 44 5.37 -0.51 -4.05
C LYS A 44 6.33 -0.11 -2.93
N LYS A 45 6.55 1.20 -2.76
CA LYS A 45 7.48 1.73 -1.75
C LYS A 45 7.03 1.41 -0.32
N VAL A 46 5.74 1.56 -0.04
CA VAL A 46 5.16 1.28 1.27
C VAL A 46 5.20 -0.21 1.60
N VAL A 47 4.87 -1.07 0.63
CA VAL A 47 4.92 -2.52 0.80
C VAL A 47 6.36 -3.00 1.00
N ASP A 48 7.31 -2.56 0.18
CA ASP A 48 8.72 -2.94 0.33
C ASP A 48 9.26 -2.57 1.73
N PHE A 49 8.88 -1.40 2.25
CA PHE A 49 9.24 -0.99 3.61
C PHE A 49 8.65 -1.94 4.67
N ILE A 50 7.36 -2.28 4.57
CA ILE A 50 6.71 -3.21 5.52
C ILE A 50 7.30 -4.61 5.41
N THR A 51 7.68 -5.07 4.21
CA THR A 51 8.35 -6.35 4.03
C THR A 51 9.73 -6.37 4.68
N MET A 52 10.51 -5.29 4.57
CA MET A 52 11.85 -5.23 5.16
C MET A 52 11.84 -5.05 6.68
N HIS A 53 10.97 -4.17 7.20
CA HIS A 53 10.98 -3.78 8.61
C HIS A 53 9.85 -4.41 9.43
N GLY A 54 8.80 -4.89 8.79
CA GLY A 54 7.59 -5.30 9.48
C GLY A 54 7.52 -6.77 9.86
N ILE A 55 8.15 -7.71 9.15
CA ILE A 55 7.90 -9.15 9.36
C ILE A 55 8.02 -9.61 10.83
N GLY A 56 8.87 -8.96 11.64
CA GLY A 56 9.02 -9.26 13.08
C GLY A 56 8.08 -8.53 14.06
N HIS A 57 7.21 -7.63 13.61
CA HIS A 57 6.31 -6.87 14.49
C HIS A 57 4.93 -7.53 14.59
N GLU A 58 4.50 -7.81 15.82
CA GLU A 58 3.16 -8.34 16.07
C GLU A 58 2.08 -7.28 15.74
N GLY A 59 1.00 -7.72 15.11
CA GLY A 59 -0.19 -6.89 14.92
C GLY A 59 -0.05 -5.79 13.85
N ILE A 60 0.88 -5.92 12.89
CA ILE A 60 0.91 -5.03 11.71
C ILE A 60 -0.44 -5.11 11.00
N PHE A 61 -0.92 -3.95 10.55
CA PHE A 61 -2.27 -3.71 10.01
C PHE A 61 -3.42 -3.77 11.03
N ARG A 62 -3.29 -4.50 12.15
CA ARG A 62 -4.27 -4.50 13.25
C ARG A 62 -4.12 -3.28 14.16
N VAL A 63 -2.89 -3.00 14.59
CA VAL A 63 -2.57 -1.84 15.44
C VAL A 63 -2.52 -0.57 14.58
N ASN A 64 -3.11 0.52 15.08
CA ASN A 64 -3.04 1.81 14.41
C ASN A 64 -1.73 2.53 14.74
N GLY A 65 -1.00 2.93 13.70
CA GLY A 65 0.13 3.85 13.85
C GLY A 65 -0.29 5.28 14.20
N ASN A 66 0.70 6.13 14.37
CA ASN A 66 0.50 7.52 14.80
C ASN A 66 -0.16 8.37 13.70
N THR A 67 -1.40 8.79 13.92
CA THR A 67 -2.20 9.57 12.95
C THR A 67 -1.49 10.82 12.45
N LYS A 68 -0.76 11.54 13.32
CA LYS A 68 -0.03 12.76 12.92
C LYS A 68 1.11 12.45 11.94
N VAL A 69 1.76 11.31 12.13
CA VAL A 69 2.85 10.85 11.26
C VAL A 69 2.28 10.40 9.92
N VAL A 70 1.17 9.65 9.94
CA VAL A 70 0.47 9.22 8.72
C VAL A 70 0.06 10.42 7.87
N GLU A 71 -0.51 11.46 8.48
CA GLU A 71 -0.93 12.68 7.77
C GLU A 71 0.26 13.46 7.18
N LYS A 72 1.38 13.52 7.91
CA LYS A 72 2.64 14.10 7.40
C LYS A 72 3.18 13.33 6.20
N MET A 73 3.23 11.99 6.28
CA MET A 73 3.65 11.15 5.16
C MET A 73 2.75 11.33 3.94
N LYS A 74 1.42 11.32 4.14
CA LYS A 74 0.44 11.61 3.09
C LYS A 74 0.73 12.95 2.42
N THR A 75 0.90 14.01 3.20
CA THR A 75 1.18 15.36 2.70
C THR A 75 2.51 15.41 1.92
N SER A 76 3.53 14.68 2.37
CA SER A 76 4.80 14.57 1.64
C SER A 76 4.59 13.88 0.30
N PHE A 77 3.94 12.72 0.27
CA PHE A 77 3.63 12.01 -0.98
C PHE A 77 2.85 12.89 -1.96
N ASP A 78 1.82 13.60 -1.49
CA ASP A 78 0.99 14.47 -2.31
C ASP A 78 1.78 15.65 -2.92
N LYS A 79 2.73 16.22 -2.16
CA LYS A 79 3.53 17.39 -2.60
C LYS A 79 4.72 17.02 -3.48
N THR A 80 5.48 16.00 -3.10
CA THR A 80 6.77 15.66 -3.72
C THR A 80 6.72 14.42 -4.60
N GLY A 81 5.60 13.67 -4.57
CA GLY A 81 5.47 12.39 -5.26
C GLY A 81 6.21 11.24 -4.56
N ASP A 82 6.85 11.51 -3.42
CA ASP A 82 7.71 10.60 -2.69
C ASP A 82 7.80 11.06 -1.21
N ALA A 83 7.85 10.11 -0.27
CA ALA A 83 8.17 10.38 1.12
C ALA A 83 9.28 9.46 1.64
N ASN A 84 10.08 9.98 2.56
CA ASN A 84 11.13 9.22 3.25
C ASN A 84 10.54 8.41 4.41
N LEU A 85 10.16 7.15 4.15
CA LEU A 85 9.47 6.30 5.13
C LEU A 85 10.33 6.01 6.38
N GLU A 86 11.66 5.94 6.23
CA GLU A 86 12.58 5.71 7.35
C GLU A 86 12.68 6.91 8.30
N GLU A 87 12.50 8.13 7.78
CA GLU A 87 12.57 9.36 8.57
C GLU A 87 11.28 9.63 9.36
N PHE A 88 10.12 9.26 8.80
CA PHE A 88 8.82 9.52 9.44
C PHE A 88 8.48 8.53 10.53
N GLY A 89 9.05 7.32 10.51
CA GLY A 89 9.02 6.42 11.65
C GLY A 89 7.77 5.55 11.77
N ASP A 90 8.02 4.40 12.41
CA ASP A 90 7.12 3.31 12.77
C ASP A 90 6.45 2.54 11.62
N VAL A 91 6.71 1.23 11.60
CA VAL A 91 6.05 0.26 10.72
C VAL A 91 4.53 0.34 10.81
N PHE A 92 3.98 0.58 12.02
CA PHE A 92 2.54 0.73 12.22
C PHE A 92 1.97 1.97 11.51
N SER A 93 2.72 3.06 11.46
CA SER A 93 2.32 4.29 10.76
C SER A 93 2.36 4.07 9.26
N VAL A 94 3.39 3.39 8.74
CA VAL A 94 3.49 3.04 7.32
C VAL A 94 2.38 2.06 6.90
N ALA A 95 2.05 1.09 7.75
CA ALA A 95 0.91 0.18 7.54
C ALA A 95 -0.43 0.93 7.55
N SER A 96 -0.63 1.88 8.47
CA SER A 96 -1.80 2.76 8.47
C SER A 96 -1.89 3.65 7.24
N LEU A 97 -0.75 4.11 6.70
CA LEU A 97 -0.70 4.87 5.46
C LEU A 97 -1.20 4.04 4.27
N LEU A 98 -0.81 2.77 4.18
CA LEU A 98 -1.32 1.86 3.14
C LEU A 98 -2.84 1.71 3.21
N LYS A 99 -3.37 1.47 4.43
CA LYS A 99 -4.81 1.37 4.67
C LYS A 99 -5.54 2.64 4.26
N MET A 100 -4.97 3.81 4.57
CA MET A 100 -5.53 5.11 4.21
C MET A 100 -5.55 5.30 2.69
N TYR A 101 -4.46 4.95 1.99
CA TYR A 101 -4.38 5.07 0.53
C TYR A 101 -5.50 4.26 -0.15
N LEU A 102 -5.68 2.99 0.22
CA LEU A 102 -6.70 2.12 -0.35
C LEU A 102 -8.13 2.62 -0.06
N ARG A 103 -8.36 3.20 1.12
CA ARG A 103 -9.68 3.74 1.52
C ARG A 103 -10.03 5.03 0.80
N GLU A 104 -9.05 5.83 0.43
CA GLU A 104 -9.27 7.11 -0.26
C GLU A 104 -9.38 6.97 -1.78
N LEU A 105 -9.27 5.76 -2.34
CA LEU A 105 -9.48 5.57 -3.77
C LEU A 105 -10.93 5.93 -4.16
N PRO A 106 -11.14 6.60 -5.30
CA PRO A 106 -12.47 6.99 -5.76
C PRO A 106 -13.34 5.77 -6.10
N ASP A 107 -12.71 4.72 -6.65
CA ASP A 107 -13.31 3.44 -6.93
C ASP A 107 -12.84 2.39 -5.93
N ALA A 108 -13.73 1.47 -5.57
CA ALA A 108 -13.36 0.34 -4.74
C ALA A 108 -12.26 -0.50 -5.44
N VAL A 109 -11.27 -0.93 -4.67
CA VAL A 109 -10.18 -1.80 -5.17
C VAL A 109 -10.74 -3.07 -5.80
N ILE A 110 -11.85 -3.56 -5.26
CA ILE A 110 -12.63 -4.66 -5.83
C ILE A 110 -13.75 -4.05 -6.66
N PRO A 111 -13.75 -4.23 -8.00
CA PRO A 111 -14.85 -3.78 -8.85
C PRO A 111 -16.18 -4.39 -8.42
N GLU A 112 -17.26 -3.60 -8.46
CA GLU A 112 -18.61 -4.05 -8.10
C GLU A 112 -19.08 -5.24 -8.95
N SER A 113 -18.64 -5.31 -10.21
CA SER A 113 -18.90 -6.43 -11.12
C SER A 113 -18.32 -7.77 -10.64
N LEU A 114 -17.28 -7.74 -9.81
CA LEU A 114 -16.69 -8.93 -9.21
C LEU A 114 -17.27 -9.23 -7.82
N HIS A 115 -17.95 -8.26 -7.19
CA HIS A 115 -18.48 -8.40 -5.83
C HIS A 115 -19.43 -9.60 -5.71
N SER A 116 -20.39 -9.75 -6.62
CA SER A 116 -21.31 -10.90 -6.63
C SER A 116 -20.59 -12.24 -6.79
N GLN A 117 -19.48 -12.29 -7.52
CA GLN A 117 -18.67 -13.50 -7.67
C GLN A 117 -17.90 -13.81 -6.37
N PHE A 118 -17.33 -12.79 -5.71
CA PHE A 118 -16.67 -12.98 -4.41
C PHE A 118 -17.65 -13.45 -3.32
N VAL A 119 -18.84 -12.86 -3.26
CA VAL A 119 -19.90 -13.28 -2.33
C VAL A 119 -20.36 -14.71 -2.63
N ALA A 120 -20.60 -15.05 -3.91
CA ALA A 120 -20.98 -16.41 -4.30
C ALA A 120 -19.90 -17.45 -3.94
N VAL A 121 -18.61 -17.10 -4.06
CA VAL A 121 -17.52 -17.97 -3.60
C VAL A 121 -17.51 -18.11 -2.08
N GLN A 122 -17.75 -17.02 -1.34
CA GLN A 122 -17.83 -17.07 0.12
C GLN A 122 -19.00 -17.96 0.60
N GLU A 123 -20.17 -17.83 -0.01
CA GLU A 123 -21.38 -18.61 0.30
C GLU A 123 -21.26 -20.08 -0.18
N GLY A 124 -20.63 -20.30 -1.34
CA GLY A 124 -20.30 -21.64 -1.84
C GLY A 124 -19.26 -22.34 -0.97
N MET A 125 -18.28 -21.61 -0.44
CA MET A 125 -17.32 -22.12 0.53
C MET A 125 -17.95 -22.43 1.90
N GLU A 126 -19.06 -21.79 2.28
CA GLU A 126 -19.82 -22.20 3.47
C GLU A 126 -20.52 -23.55 3.29
N HIS A 127 -20.98 -23.89 2.08
CA HIS A 127 -21.47 -25.23 1.80
C HIS A 127 -20.34 -26.26 1.83
N ILE A 128 -19.18 -25.97 1.22
CA ILE A 128 -18.02 -26.87 1.25
C ILE A 128 -17.46 -27.03 2.69
N ARG A 129 -17.49 -25.99 3.53
CA ARG A 129 -17.13 -26.13 4.95
C ARG A 129 -18.12 -26.98 5.72
N LYS A 130 -19.43 -26.89 5.46
CA LYS A 130 -20.41 -27.78 6.10
C LYS A 130 -20.24 -29.24 5.65
N ASP A 131 -19.91 -29.48 4.38
CA ASP A 131 -19.57 -30.82 3.87
C ASP A 131 -18.27 -31.40 4.45
N ILE A 132 -17.28 -30.56 4.78
CA ILE A 132 -16.02 -30.99 5.40
C ILE A 132 -16.17 -31.18 6.92
N VAL A 133 -16.93 -30.31 7.61
CA VAL A 133 -17.16 -30.40 9.06
C VAL A 133 -18.10 -31.57 9.41
N CYS A 134 -19.08 -31.93 8.56
CA CYS A 134 -19.90 -33.13 8.77
C CYS A 134 -19.20 -34.46 8.41
N LYS A 135 -17.97 -34.45 7.85
CA LYS A 135 -17.21 -35.67 7.49
C LYS A 135 -16.05 -35.99 8.43
N ILE A 136 -15.80 -35.18 9.45
CA ILE A 136 -14.92 -35.52 10.58
C ILE A 136 -15.82 -35.81 11.78
N GLN A 137 -16.52 -36.93 11.73
CA GLN A 137 -17.15 -37.55 12.88
C GLN A 137 -16.47 -38.90 13.10
N ILE A 138 -15.45 -38.89 13.97
CA ILE A 138 -15.03 -40.03 14.81
C ILE A 138 -15.01 -39.49 16.23
#